data_AF-A0A315W286-F1
#
_entry.id   AF-A0A315W286-F1
#
_cell.length_a   1.000
_cell.length_b   1.000
_cell.length_c   1.000
_cell.angle_alpha   90.00
_cell.angle_beta   90.00
_cell.angle_gamma   90.00
#
_symmetry.space_group_name_H-M   'P 1'
#
loop_
_entity.id
_entity.type
_entity.pdbx_description
1 polymer ?
#
loop_
_entity_poly.entity_id
_entity_poly.type
_entity_poly.pdbx_seq_one_letter_code
_entity_poly.pdbx_strand_id
1 'polypeptide(L)'
;MMCPYTKTIDGFEMHIGVNHLGHFLLTYLLIGLLRRSAPARVVVVSSLAHNFGWIRFHDLHSQGSYNSGLAYCQSKLANVLFARELARRLKGTQTSWWRFPSTEGEIFSVPVQKTQKYNPGFELE
;
A
#
# COMPACT_ATOMS: atom_id res chain seq x y z
N MET A 1 -7.56 -14.23 4.48
CA MET A 1 -8.95 -14.67 4.65
C MET A 1 -9.61 -14.56 3.28
N MET A 2 -10.19 -15.64 2.76
CA MET A 2 -10.82 -15.63 1.43
C MET A 2 -12.29 -15.28 1.61
N CYS A 3 -12.63 -14.01 1.42
CA CYS A 3 -14.01 -13.55 1.55
C CYS A 3 -14.74 -13.64 0.20
N PRO A 4 -16.06 -13.94 0.19
CA PRO A 4 -16.87 -13.84 -1.02
C PRO A 4 -16.86 -12.41 -1.57
N TYR A 5 -17.22 -12.25 -2.85
CA TYR A 5 -17.27 -10.94 -3.48
C TYR A 5 -18.19 -10.01 -2.71
N THR A 6 -17.60 -8.97 -2.13
CA THR A 6 -18.29 -7.96 -1.35
C THR A 6 -17.64 -6.62 -1.63
N LYS A 7 -18.40 -5.55 -1.38
CA LYS A 7 -17.94 -4.18 -1.58
C LYS A 7 -17.89 -3.46 -0.24
N THR A 8 -16.95 -2.52 -0.11
CA THR A 8 -16.95 -1.53 0.96
C THR A 8 -18.16 -0.60 0.80
N ILE A 9 -18.43 0.23 1.82
CA ILE A 9 -19.48 1.26 1.75
C ILE A 9 -19.25 2.24 0.60
N ASP A 10 -17.99 2.47 0.22
CA ASP A 10 -17.59 3.34 -0.90
C ASP A 10 -17.63 2.63 -2.27
N GLY A 11 -18.06 1.37 -2.32
CA GLY A 11 -18.23 0.61 -3.55
C GLY A 11 -16.96 -0.09 -4.07
N PHE A 12 -15.86 -0.09 -3.32
CA PHE A 12 -14.64 -0.79 -3.69
C PHE A 12 -14.71 -2.28 -3.35
N GLU A 13 -14.08 -3.13 -4.16
CA GLU A 13 -13.89 -4.55 -3.79
C GLU A 13 -13.21 -4.68 -2.41
N MET A 14 -13.69 -5.61 -1.60
CA MET A 14 -13.34 -5.71 -0.18
C MET A 14 -11.82 -5.82 0.09
N HIS A 15 -11.10 -6.69 -0.62
CA HIS A 15 -9.67 -6.89 -0.38
C HIS A 15 -8.85 -5.66 -0.74
N ILE A 16 -9.05 -5.07 -1.93
CA ILE A 16 -8.31 -3.87 -2.34
C ILE A 16 -8.73 -2.64 -1.52
N GLY A 17 -10.02 -2.51 -1.21
CA GLY A 17 -10.57 -1.43 -0.40
C GLY A 17 -9.95 -1.39 1.00
N VAL A 18 -10.01 -2.53 1.70
CA VAL A 18 -9.53 -2.64 3.09
C VAL A 18 -8.01 -2.71 3.17
N ASN A 19 -7.37 -3.58 2.39
CA ASN A 19 -5.94 -3.83 2.55
C ASN A 19 -5.06 -2.73 1.94
N HIS A 20 -5.57 -1.97 0.98
CA HIS A 20 -4.78 -1.00 0.23
C HIS A 20 -5.36 0.41 0.22
N LEU A 21 -6.57 0.64 -0.31
CA LEU A 21 -7.09 1.99 -0.55
C LEU A 21 -7.28 2.78 0.75
N GLY A 22 -7.84 2.15 1.79
CA GLY A 22 -7.95 2.77 3.11
C GLY A 22 -6.59 3.14 3.71
N HIS A 23 -5.61 2.24 3.62
CA HIS A 23 -4.25 2.48 4.13
C HIS A 23 -3.49 3.53 3.33
N PHE A 24 -3.68 3.56 2.01
CA PHE A 24 -3.14 4.57 1.11
C PHE A 24 -3.64 5.97 1.52
N LEU A 25 -4.96 6.12 1.64
CA LEU A 25 -5.57 7.40 2.02
C LEU A 25 -5.14 7.82 3.43
N LEU A 26 -5.18 6.91 4.40
CA LEU A 26 -4.73 7.17 5.77
C LEU A 26 -3.29 7.69 5.80
N THR A 27 -2.39 7.01 5.08
CA THR A 27 -0.97 7.42 5.00
C THR A 27 -0.83 8.78 4.34
N TYR A 28 -1.60 9.05 3.28
CA TYR A 28 -1.57 10.33 2.58
C TYR A 28 -2.01 11.49 3.49
N LEU A 29 -3.09 11.31 4.26
CA LEU A 29 -3.57 12.32 5.22
C LEU A 29 -2.57 12.57 6.35
N LEU A 30 -1.91 11.52 6.82
CA LEU A 30 -0.95 11.61 7.93
C LEU A 30 0.46 12.02 7.50
N ILE A 31 0.78 12.05 6.20
CA ILE A 31 2.17 12.25 5.73
C ILE A 31 2.77 13.58 6.21
N GLY A 32 1.94 14.63 6.29
CA GLY A 32 2.36 15.93 6.80
C GLY A 32 2.70 15.88 8.30
N LEU A 33 1.89 15.16 9.09
CA LEU A 33 2.14 14.96 10.52
C LEU A 33 3.40 14.13 10.74
N LEU A 34 3.54 13.01 10.02
CA LEU A 34 4.71 12.12 10.11
C LEU A 34 6.02 12.85 9.80
N ARG A 35 6.00 13.79 8.85
CA ARG A 35 7.15 14.65 8.54
C ARG A 35 7.50 15.62 9.67
N ARG A 36 6.49 16.22 10.33
CA ARG A 36 6.70 17.13 11.46
C ARG A 36 7.23 16.38 12.69
N SER A 37 6.73 15.18 12.92
CA SER A 37 7.11 14.30 14.03
C SER A 37 8.37 13.48 13.77
N ALA A 38 9.12 13.77 12.70
CA ALA A 38 10.32 13.00 12.37
C ALA A 38 11.36 13.05 13.51
N PRO A 39 12.00 11.91 13.84
CA PRO A 39 12.04 10.67 13.05
C PRO A 39 10.76 9.82 13.18
N ALA A 40 10.16 9.48 12.03
CA ALA A 40 8.97 8.63 11.95
C ALA A 40 9.15 7.57 10.86
N ARG A 41 8.31 6.53 10.86
CA ARG A 41 8.36 5.45 9.85
C ARG A 41 6.95 5.00 9.51
N VAL A 42 6.74 4.64 8.25
CA VAL A 42 5.53 3.95 7.79
C VAL A 42 5.88 2.48 7.60
N VAL A 43 5.13 1.60 8.25
CA VAL A 43 5.32 0.14 8.15
C VAL A 43 4.13 -0.42 7.37
N VAL A 44 4.41 -0.97 6.18
CA VAL A 44 3.41 -1.57 5.31
C VAL A 44 3.55 -3.09 5.39
N VAL A 45 2.46 -3.77 5.76
CA VAL A 45 2.41 -5.22 5.86
C VAL A 45 1.83 -5.83 4.58
N SER A 46 2.65 -6.65 3.93
CA SER A 46 2.31 -7.46 2.76
C SER A 46 2.38 -8.96 3.10
N SER A 47 2.37 -9.82 2.08
CA SER A 47 2.45 -11.27 2.18
C SER A 47 3.10 -11.86 0.93
N LEU A 48 3.68 -13.06 1.05
CA LEU A 48 4.20 -13.84 -0.09
C LEU A 48 3.17 -14.06 -1.21
N ALA A 49 1.88 -13.98 -0.88
CA ALA A 49 0.79 -13.97 -1.85
C ALA A 49 0.97 -12.91 -2.96
N HIS A 50 1.70 -11.82 -2.69
CA HIS A 50 1.95 -10.79 -3.69
C HIS A 50 2.73 -11.30 -4.92
N ASN A 51 3.54 -12.37 -4.78
CA ASN A 51 4.28 -12.98 -5.88
C ASN A 51 3.37 -13.61 -6.94
N PHE A 52 2.14 -13.96 -6.56
CA PHE A 52 1.13 -14.55 -7.44
C PHE A 52 0.06 -13.54 -7.87
N GLY A 53 0.20 -12.27 -7.45
CA GLY A 53 -0.74 -11.20 -7.77
C GLY A 53 -0.40 -10.49 -9.07
N TRP A 54 -1.40 -9.89 -9.70
CA TRP A 54 -1.22 -8.93 -10.78
C TRP A 54 -2.22 -7.78 -10.61
N ILE A 55 -1.80 -6.54 -10.89
CA ILE A 55 -2.68 -5.38 -10.80
C ILE A 55 -3.54 -5.30 -12.07
N ARG A 56 -4.83 -5.57 -11.94
CA ARG A 56 -5.80 -5.41 -13.02
C ARG A 56 -6.20 -3.95 -13.15
N PHE A 57 -5.37 -3.14 -13.80
CA PHE A 57 -5.65 -1.70 -13.97
C PHE A 57 -6.97 -1.40 -14.70
N HIS A 58 -7.41 -2.29 -15.59
CA HIS A 58 -8.68 -2.16 -16.33
C HIS A 58 -9.92 -2.62 -15.53
N ASP A 59 -9.73 -3.39 -14.46
CA ASP A 59 -10.81 -3.91 -13.62
C ASP A 59 -10.28 -4.15 -12.20
N LEU A 60 -9.98 -3.06 -11.49
CA LEU A 60 -9.39 -3.13 -10.15
C LEU A 60 -10.35 -3.77 -9.14
N HIS A 61 -11.65 -3.72 -9.42
CA HIS A 61 -12.72 -4.23 -8.57
C HIS A 61 -13.15 -5.66 -8.91
N SER A 62 -12.47 -6.32 -9.85
CA SER A 62 -12.75 -7.70 -10.28
C SER A 62 -14.23 -7.93 -10.61
N GLN A 63 -14.87 -6.96 -11.26
CA GLN A 63 -16.29 -7.00 -11.59
C GLN A 63 -16.61 -8.04 -12.68
N GLY A 64 -15.67 -8.32 -13.59
CA GLY A 64 -15.87 -9.29 -14.67
C GLY A 64 -15.66 -10.76 -14.25
N SER A 65 -14.70 -11.01 -13.36
CA SER A 65 -14.37 -12.35 -12.87
C SER A 65 -13.70 -12.26 -11.50
N TYR A 66 -14.44 -12.60 -10.46
CA TYR A 66 -13.93 -12.55 -9.09
C TYR A 66 -13.32 -13.89 -8.68
N ASN A 67 -12.08 -13.84 -8.22
CA ASN A 67 -11.42 -14.92 -7.51
C ASN A 67 -10.83 -14.34 -6.22
N SER A 68 -11.29 -14.84 -5.06
CA SER A 68 -10.90 -14.32 -3.75
C SER A 68 -9.40 -14.43 -3.48
N GLY A 69 -8.76 -15.49 -3.97
CA GLY A 69 -7.31 -15.67 -3.86
C GLY A 69 -6.56 -14.61 -4.67
N LEU A 70 -6.92 -14.44 -5.95
CA LEU A 70 -6.30 -13.45 -6.82
C LEU A 70 -6.57 -12.01 -6.36
N ALA A 71 -7.77 -11.71 -5.86
CA ALA A 71 -8.10 -10.40 -5.30
C ALA A 71 -7.24 -10.09 -4.06
N TYR A 72 -7.03 -11.06 -3.17
CA TYR A 72 -6.11 -10.93 -2.05
C TYR A 72 -4.66 -10.74 -2.50
N CYS A 73 -4.17 -11.56 -3.44
CA CYS A 73 -2.83 -11.43 -4.01
C CYS A 73 -2.60 -10.05 -4.65
N GLN A 74 -3.59 -9.56 -5.41
CA GLN A 74 -3.58 -8.21 -5.99
C GLN A 74 -3.45 -7.14 -4.89
N SER A 75 -4.23 -7.26 -3.81
CA SER A 75 -4.18 -6.30 -2.71
C SER A 75 -2.81 -6.26 -2.00
N LYS A 76 -2.15 -7.41 -1.88
CA LYS A 76 -0.80 -7.52 -1.29
C LYS A 76 0.28 -7.00 -2.24
N LEU A 77 0.14 -7.24 -3.55
CA LEU A 77 1.01 -6.61 -4.55
C LEU A 77 0.89 -5.08 -4.53
N ALA A 78 -0.33 -4.56 -4.41
CA ALA A 78 -0.55 -3.12 -4.29
C ALA A 78 0.20 -2.51 -3.09
N ASN A 79 0.23 -3.21 -1.95
CA ASN A 79 0.99 -2.79 -0.77
C ASN A 79 2.51 -2.72 -1.01
N VAL A 80 3.08 -3.69 -1.73
CA VAL A 80 4.51 -3.66 -2.09
C VAL A 80 4.81 -2.47 -3.00
N LEU A 81 4.00 -2.27 -4.04
CA LEU A 81 4.17 -1.16 -4.98
C LEU A 81 4.04 0.19 -4.27
N PHE A 82 3.08 0.31 -3.35
CA PHE A 82 2.92 1.52 -2.55
C PHE A 82 4.11 1.80 -1.65
N ALA A 83 4.66 0.80 -0.96
CA ALA A 83 5.84 1.02 -0.12
C ALA A 83 7.04 1.51 -0.96
N ARG A 84 7.25 0.92 -2.14
CA ARG A 84 8.31 1.34 -3.08
C ARG A 84 8.10 2.78 -3.58
N GLU A 85 6.89 3.11 -3.98
CA GLU A 85 6.56 4.44 -4.48
C GLU A 85 6.61 5.50 -3.39
N LEU A 86 6.15 5.17 -2.17
CA LEU A 86 6.21 6.04 -1.01
C LEU A 86 7.67 6.40 -0.68
N ALA A 87 8.57 5.41 -0.70
CA ALA A 87 9.99 5.64 -0.47
C ALA A 87 10.64 6.51 -1.58
N ARG A 88 10.26 6.29 -2.84
CA ARG A 88 10.72 7.11 -3.97
C ARG A 88 10.28 8.58 -3.80
N ARG A 89 9.02 8.81 -3.41
CA ARG A 89 8.45 10.15 -3.19
C ARG A 89 9.02 10.86 -1.97
N LEU A 90 9.41 10.11 -0.94
CA LEU A 90 10.06 10.66 0.24
C LEU A 90 11.54 11.02 0.04
N LYS A 91 12.06 10.90 -1.20
CA LYS A 91 13.41 11.32 -1.68
C LYS A 91 14.52 11.16 -0.64
N GLY A 92 15.28 10.07 -0.74
CA GLY A 92 16.51 9.84 0.06
C GLY A 92 16.37 8.85 1.21
N THR A 93 15.21 8.20 1.34
CA THR A 93 14.97 7.18 2.37
C THR A 93 15.13 5.78 1.79
N GLN A 94 16.15 5.04 2.23
CA GLN A 94 16.27 3.61 1.94
C GLN A 94 15.11 2.87 2.59
N THR A 95 14.38 2.08 1.79
CA THR A 95 13.36 1.16 2.32
C THR A 95 14.07 -0.06 2.88
N SER A 96 13.83 -0.39 4.15
CA SER A 96 14.24 -1.67 4.71
C SER A 96 13.08 -2.64 4.60
N TRP A 97 13.32 -3.81 4.03
CA TRP A 97 12.34 -4.89 3.97
C TRP A 97 12.78 -6.02 4.90
N TRP A 98 11.82 -6.60 5.61
CA TRP A 98 12.03 -7.71 6.52
C TRP A 98 11.13 -8.86 6.14
N ARG A 99 11.71 -10.06 6.06
CA ARG A 99 10.99 -11.32 5.87
C ARG A 99 11.12 -12.13 7.14
N PHE A 100 10.00 -12.53 7.72
CA PHE A 100 10.00 -13.44 8.86
C PHE A 100 9.96 -14.87 8.34
N PRO A 101 10.97 -15.71 8.63
CA PRO A 101 11.02 -17.09 8.11
C PRO A 101 9.82 -17.95 8.54
N SER A 102 9.18 -17.60 9.67
CA SER A 102 8.12 -18.38 10.31
C SER A 102 6.69 -17.92 9.99
N THR A 103 6.51 -16.81 9.27
CA THR A 103 5.18 -16.32 8.86
C THR A 103 5.21 -15.91 7.39
N GLU A 104 4.13 -16.14 6.64
CA GLU A 104 4.01 -15.72 5.22
C GLU A 104 3.93 -14.19 5.03
N GLY A 105 4.35 -13.41 6.03
CA GLY A 105 4.28 -11.95 6.08
C GLY A 105 5.58 -11.30 5.59
N GLU A 106 5.42 -10.29 4.75
CA GLU A 106 6.52 -9.42 4.33
C GLU A 106 6.25 -8.01 4.81
N ILE A 107 7.25 -7.39 5.43
CA ILE A 107 7.09 -6.06 6.03
C ILE A 107 8.05 -5.08 5.34
N PHE A 108 7.50 -3.96 4.89
CA PHE A 108 8.24 -2.86 4.30
C PHE A 108 8.22 -1.67 5.25
N SER A 109 9.40 -1.25 5.74
CA SER A 109 9.53 -0.04 6.55
C SER A 109 10.12 1.08 5.71
N VAL A 110 9.35 2.15 5.57
CA VAL A 110 9.73 3.37 4.86
C VAL A 110 10.02 4.45 5.91
N PRO A 111 11.27 4.89 6.08
CA PRO A 111 11.58 5.99 6.98
C PRO A 111 10.99 7.30 6.45
N VAL A 112 10.60 8.18 7.37
CA VAL A 112 10.17 9.55 7.09
C VAL A 112 11.16 10.49 7.78
N GLN A 113 11.96 11.20 6.99
CA GLN A 113 12.93 12.17 7.47
C GLN A 113 12.37 13.59 7.39
N LYS A 114 12.91 14.50 8.22
CA LYS A 114 12.64 15.95 8.06
C LYS A 114 13.18 16.37 6.70
N THR A 115 12.30 16.72 5.79
CA THR A 115 12.70 17.22 4.46
C THR A 115 13.24 18.64 4.61
N GLN A 116 14.39 18.91 4.01
CA GLN A 116 14.92 20.26 3.82
C GLN A 116 14.16 20.86 2.61
N LYS A 117 13.23 21.79 2.89
CA LYS A 117 12.32 22.51 1.96
C LYS A 117 11.34 21.66 1.13
N TYR A 118 10.05 21.87 1.41
CA TYR A 118 8.90 21.44 0.61
C TYR A 118 8.83 22.27 -0.69
N ASN A 119 8.72 21.60 -1.85
CA ASN A 119 8.32 22.22 -3.11
C ASN A 119 6.87 21.79 -3.41
N PRO A 120 5.88 22.72 -3.47
CA PRO A 120 4.45 22.41 -3.55
C PRO A 120 3.98 22.04 -4.96
N GLY A 121 4.75 21.26 -5.73
CA GLY A 121 4.40 20.88 -7.10
C GLY A 121 3.38 19.74 -7.20
N PHE A 122 2.21 19.88 -6.56
CA PHE A 122 1.08 18.99 -6.73
C PHE A 122 -0.06 19.77 -7.38
N GLU A 123 0.13 20.17 -8.63
CA GLU A 123 -0.99 20.54 -9.50
C GLU A 123 -1.51 19.27 -10.17
N LEU A 124 -2.82 19.07 -10.05
CA LEU A 124 -3.57 18.07 -10.79
C LEU A 124 -3.64 18.58 -12.24
N GLU A 125 -2.96 17.91 -13.17
CA GLU A 125 -3.40 17.88 -14.57
C GLU A 125 -4.34 16.69 -14.78
#